data_AF-A0A352DLS2-F1
#
_entry.id   AF-A0A352DLS2-F1
#
_cell.length_a   1.000
_cell.length_b   1.000
_cell.length_c   1.000
_cell.angle_alpha   90.00
_cell.angle_beta   90.00
_cell.angle_gamma   90.00
#
_symmetry.space_group_name_H-M   'P 1'
#
loop_
_entity.id
_entity.type
_entity.pdbx_description
1 polymer ?
#
loop_
_entity_poly.entity_id
_entity_poly.type
_entity_poly.pdbx_seq_one_letter_code
_entity_poly.pdbx_strand_id
1 'polypeptide(L)'
;MFSVYKKEVQSFFYTPFAYVSAALFIFLFTMMFNIAISKMDSSSIHFTFTEIFYDITFYFIFLVPIMTMRSYADERKFGTEILLMTSPLSVWQIVLGKFLATMTVFCFMLLCSAIFPIFTSIYGSVVIGQLICAYVGFFLWGAMFIALGLLISSFTENSIIAAIIGEIVMFVFLFLDQF
;
A
#
# COMPACT_ATOMS: atom_id res chain seq x y z
N MET A 1 10.83 -9.59 -17.64
CA MET A 1 9.90 -8.82 -16.77
C MET A 1 8.57 -9.51 -16.52
N PHE A 2 7.72 -9.72 -17.55
CA PHE A 2 6.33 -10.19 -17.35
C PHE A 2 6.22 -11.51 -16.58
N SER A 3 7.15 -12.44 -16.79
CA SER A 3 7.19 -13.72 -16.08
C SER A 3 7.42 -13.55 -14.56
N VAL A 4 8.33 -12.65 -14.15
CA VAL A 4 8.59 -12.34 -12.72
C VAL A 4 7.37 -11.67 -12.11
N TYR A 5 6.84 -10.64 -12.78
CA TYR A 5 5.63 -9.95 -12.33
C TYR A 5 4.45 -10.91 -12.13
N LYS A 6 4.17 -11.78 -13.12
CA LYS A 6 3.08 -12.75 -13.03
C LYS A 6 3.27 -13.73 -11.87
N LYS A 7 4.50 -14.23 -11.67
CA LYS A 7 4.84 -15.14 -10.56
C LYS A 7 4.62 -14.46 -9.21
N GLU A 8 5.08 -13.22 -9.05
CA GLU A 8 4.95 -12.46 -7.80
C GLU A 8 3.50 -12.13 -7.48
N VAL A 9 2.74 -11.60 -8.46
CA VAL A 9 1.31 -11.34 -8.30
C VAL A 9 0.58 -12.62 -7.92
N GLN A 10 0.86 -13.73 -8.60
CA GLN A 10 0.30 -15.03 -8.23
C GLN A 10 0.68 -15.40 -6.79
N SER A 11 1.93 -15.25 -6.38
CA SER A 11 2.35 -15.53 -5.00
C SER A 11 1.56 -14.72 -3.96
N PHE A 12 1.30 -13.44 -4.24
CA PHE A 12 0.48 -12.60 -3.36
C PHE A 12 -0.99 -13.03 -3.31
N PHE A 13 -1.60 -13.36 -4.45
CA PHE A 13 -3.03 -13.73 -4.54
C PHE A 13 -3.34 -15.21 -4.27
N TYR A 14 -2.34 -16.11 -4.32
CA TYR A 14 -2.50 -17.50 -3.88
C TYR A 14 -2.30 -17.65 -2.38
N THR A 15 -1.60 -16.71 -1.74
CA THR A 15 -1.50 -16.66 -0.28
C THR A 15 -2.67 -15.85 0.30
N PRO A 16 -3.10 -16.15 1.54
CA PRO A 16 -4.17 -15.37 2.20
C PRO A 16 -3.78 -13.91 2.43
N PHE A 17 -2.49 -13.57 2.26
CA PHE A 17 -1.92 -12.30 2.67
C PHE A 17 -2.54 -11.10 1.95
N ALA A 18 -2.70 -11.16 0.62
CA ALA A 18 -3.32 -10.06 -0.14
C ALA A 18 -4.78 -9.83 0.27
N TYR A 19 -5.54 -10.89 0.53
CA TYR A 19 -6.92 -10.78 0.97
C TYR A 19 -7.06 -10.25 2.39
N VAL A 20 -6.22 -10.72 3.32
CA VAL A 20 -6.22 -10.26 4.71
C VAL A 20 -5.83 -8.79 4.79
N SER A 21 -4.80 -8.38 4.07
CA SER A 21 -4.37 -6.98 4.03
C SER A 21 -5.41 -6.06 3.38
N ALA A 22 -6.08 -6.52 2.31
CA ALA A 22 -7.17 -5.76 1.69
C ALA A 22 -8.39 -5.66 2.62
N ALA A 23 -8.76 -6.74 3.31
CA ALA A 23 -9.85 -6.74 4.29
C ALA A 23 -9.56 -5.79 5.46
N LEU A 24 -8.33 -5.79 5.97
CA LEU A 24 -7.89 -4.88 7.03
C LEU A 24 -7.95 -3.42 6.55
N PHE A 25 -7.46 -3.14 5.34
CA PHE A 25 -7.53 -1.80 4.75
C PHE A 25 -8.97 -1.29 4.61
N ILE A 26 -9.89 -2.12 4.08
CA ILE A 26 -11.31 -1.77 3.95
C ILE A 26 -11.97 -1.59 5.32
N PHE A 27 -11.62 -2.43 6.30
CA PHE A 27 -12.13 -2.33 7.66
C PHE A 27 -11.74 -1.00 8.31
N LEU A 28 -10.47 -0.61 8.22
CA LEU A 28 -10.00 0.69 8.70
C LEU A 28 -10.67 1.84 7.96
N PHE A 29 -10.79 1.73 6.63
CA PHE A 29 -11.51 2.72 5.82
C PHE A 29 -12.95 2.89 6.28
N THR A 30 -13.65 1.79 6.57
CA THR A 30 -15.02 1.79 7.10
C THR A 30 -15.09 2.49 8.45
N MET A 31 -14.14 2.22 9.35
CA MET A 31 -14.10 2.87 10.66
C MET A 31 -13.91 4.38 10.55
N MET A 32 -12.96 4.83 9.72
CA MET A 32 -12.71 6.26 9.51
C MET A 32 -13.90 6.94 8.82
N PHE A 33 -14.53 6.27 7.86
CA PHE A 33 -15.74 6.74 7.22
C PHE A 33 -16.91 6.90 8.22
N ASN A 34 -17.06 5.96 9.16
CA ASN A 34 -18.09 6.05 10.20
C ASN A 34 -17.83 7.22 11.17
N ILE A 35 -16.58 7.44 11.57
CA ILE A 35 -16.16 8.57 12.41
C ILE A 35 -16.38 9.90 11.66
N ALA A 36 -16.10 9.95 10.36
CA ALA A 36 -16.34 11.14 9.55
C ALA A 36 -17.84 11.48 9.50
N ILE A 37 -18.72 10.48 9.36
CA ILE A 37 -20.18 10.69 9.39
C ILE A 37 -20.65 11.18 10.77
N SER A 38 -20.12 10.61 11.86
CA SER A 38 -20.59 10.97 13.21
C SER A 38 -20.20 12.40 13.63
N LYS A 39 -19.16 12.97 13.01
CA LYS A 39 -18.73 14.36 13.22
C LYS A 39 -19.53 15.39 12.39
N MET A 40 -20.41 14.95 11.48
CA MET A 40 -21.17 15.87 10.63
C MET A 40 -22.39 16.44 11.37
N ASP A 41 -22.48 17.77 11.41
CA ASP A 41 -23.67 18.48 11.87
C ASP A 41 -24.76 18.52 10.78
N SER A 42 -26.00 18.32 11.22
CA SER A 42 -27.20 17.85 10.50
C SER A 42 -27.71 18.68 9.30
N SER A 43 -26.99 19.67 8.79
CA SER A 43 -27.53 20.65 7.82
C SER A 43 -26.98 20.53 6.40
N SER A 44 -25.83 19.89 6.17
CA SER A 44 -25.34 19.62 4.81
C SER A 44 -24.27 18.53 4.80
N ILE A 45 -24.53 17.43 4.07
CA ILE A 45 -23.58 16.33 3.87
C ILE A 45 -22.60 16.74 2.77
N HIS A 46 -21.63 17.59 3.12
CA HIS A 46 -20.45 17.86 2.30
C HIS A 46 -19.32 16.97 2.79
N PHE A 47 -19.01 15.93 2.02
CA PHE A 47 -18.05 14.92 2.44
C PHE A 47 -16.68 15.17 1.81
N THR A 48 -15.70 15.49 2.64
CA THR A 48 -14.31 15.69 2.23
C THR A 48 -13.52 14.40 2.46
N PHE A 49 -13.18 13.70 1.38
CA PHE A 49 -12.39 12.46 1.47
C PHE A 49 -10.92 12.69 1.88
N THR A 50 -10.41 13.91 1.74
CA THR A 50 -9.01 14.25 2.06
C THR A 50 -8.64 13.91 3.50
N GLU A 51 -9.51 14.21 4.47
CA GLU A 51 -9.24 13.93 5.89
C GLU A 51 -9.18 12.43 6.16
N ILE A 52 -10.07 11.64 5.54
CA ILE A 52 -10.10 10.18 5.70
C ILE A 52 -8.84 9.54 5.13
N PHE A 53 -8.39 9.99 3.95
CA PHE A 53 -7.14 9.50 3.38
C PHE A 53 -5.94 9.89 4.24
N TYR A 54 -5.94 11.09 4.84
CA TYR A 54 -4.88 11.51 5.75
C TYR A 54 -4.84 10.64 7.02
N ASP A 55 -5.98 10.39 7.66
CA ASP A 55 -6.05 9.52 8.84
C ASP A 55 -5.64 8.07 8.53
N ILE A 56 -6.06 7.57 7.36
CA ILE A 56 -5.69 6.23 6.88
C ILE A 56 -4.20 6.11 6.57
N THR A 57 -3.55 7.20 6.15
CA THR A 57 -2.12 7.22 5.83
C THR A 57 -1.27 6.74 7.01
N PHE A 58 -1.64 7.16 8.23
CA PHE A 58 -0.97 6.71 9.45
C PHE A 58 -1.06 5.19 9.65
N TYR A 59 -2.22 4.59 9.42
CA TYR A 59 -2.36 3.14 9.53
C TYR A 59 -1.71 2.39 8.37
N PHE A 60 -1.74 2.98 7.18
CA PHE A 60 -1.15 2.40 5.97
C PHE A 60 0.37 2.23 6.12
N ILE A 61 1.02 3.11 6.88
CA ILE A 61 2.46 3.03 7.15
C ILE A 61 2.90 1.77 7.89
N PHE A 62 2.03 1.17 8.71
CA PHE A 62 2.29 -0.13 9.33
C PHE A 62 2.08 -1.28 8.35
N LEU A 63 1.21 -1.08 7.36
CA LEU A 63 0.82 -2.10 6.39
C LEU A 63 1.89 -2.26 5.29
N VAL A 64 2.52 -1.17 4.84
CA VAL A 64 3.52 -1.23 3.75
C VAL A 64 4.78 -2.05 4.10
N PRO A 65 5.44 -1.89 5.26
CA PRO A 65 6.56 -2.73 5.66
C PRO A 65 6.16 -4.20 5.70
N ILE A 66 4.95 -4.50 6.19
CA ILE A 66 4.40 -5.86 6.24
C ILE A 66 4.20 -6.43 4.82
N MET A 67 3.83 -5.61 3.84
CA MET A 67 3.70 -6.05 2.44
C MET A 67 5.04 -6.24 1.72
N THR A 68 6.02 -5.41 2.03
CA THR A 68 7.31 -5.37 1.31
C THR A 68 8.38 -6.26 1.94
N MET A 69 8.28 -6.56 3.24
CA MET A 69 9.31 -7.28 4.02
C MET A 69 9.69 -8.67 3.46
N ARG A 70 8.77 -9.37 2.80
CA ARG A 70 9.03 -10.73 2.27
C ARG A 70 9.65 -10.74 0.88
N SER A 71 9.60 -9.62 0.14
CA SER A 71 9.87 -9.64 -1.29
C SER A 71 11.32 -10.01 -1.63
N TYR A 72 12.30 -9.45 -0.90
CA TYR A 72 13.73 -9.79 -1.07
C TYR A 72 14.33 -10.56 0.10
N ALA A 73 13.87 -10.30 1.33
CA ALA A 73 14.45 -10.93 2.52
C ALA A 73 14.22 -12.45 2.54
N ASP A 74 13.04 -12.93 2.11
CA ASP A 74 12.77 -14.37 2.07
C ASP A 74 13.58 -15.05 0.95
N GLU A 75 13.78 -14.39 -0.20
CA GLU A 75 14.62 -14.95 -1.27
C GLU A 75 16.09 -15.08 -0.89
N ARG A 76 16.59 -14.13 -0.08
CA ARG A 76 17.92 -14.22 0.53
C ARG A 76 18.01 -15.33 1.55
N LYS A 77 17.03 -15.39 2.46
CA LYS A 77 16.97 -16.40 3.51
C LYS A 77 16.94 -17.83 2.96
N PHE A 78 16.24 -18.05 1.85
CA PHE A 78 16.13 -19.36 1.20
C PHE A 78 17.19 -19.60 0.11
N GLY A 79 18.12 -18.66 -0.12
CA GLY A 79 19.19 -18.79 -1.12
C GLY A 79 18.71 -18.80 -2.57
N THR A 80 17.45 -18.44 -2.83
CA THR A 80 16.89 -18.39 -4.19
C THR A 80 17.31 -17.14 -4.95
N GLU A 81 17.92 -16.14 -4.28
CA GLU A 81 18.53 -14.97 -4.93
C GLU A 81 19.57 -15.40 -5.98
N ILE A 82 20.40 -16.42 -5.69
CA ILE A 82 21.43 -16.91 -6.60
C ILE A 82 20.81 -17.54 -7.86
N LEU A 83 19.69 -18.27 -7.70
CA LEU A 83 18.94 -18.85 -8.82
C LEU A 83 18.29 -17.77 -9.69
N LEU A 84 17.86 -16.66 -9.09
CA LEU A 84 17.32 -15.51 -9.80
C LEU A 84 18.41 -14.74 -10.54
N MET A 85 19.57 -14.54 -9.93
CA MET A 85 20.71 -13.83 -10.54
C MET A 85 21.41 -14.63 -11.65
N THR A 86 21.35 -15.96 -11.60
CA THR A 86 21.87 -16.85 -12.66
C THR A 86 20.89 -17.03 -13.82
N SER A 87 19.64 -16.59 -13.66
CA SER A 87 18.66 -16.55 -14.75
C SER A 87 19.04 -15.47 -15.78
N PRO A 88 18.66 -15.60 -17.06
CA PRO A 88 18.96 -14.63 -18.12
C PRO A 88 18.11 -13.35 -18.00
N LEU A 89 17.84 -12.88 -16.78
CA LEU A 89 17.07 -11.69 -16.47
C LEU A 89 18.00 -10.62 -15.91
N SER A 90 17.97 -9.43 -16.51
CA SER A 90 18.71 -8.28 -15.95
C SER A 90 18.12 -7.85 -14.60
N VAL A 91 18.96 -7.40 -13.68
CA VAL A 91 18.57 -6.90 -12.34
C VAL A 91 17.42 -5.88 -12.41
N TRP A 92 17.46 -4.95 -13.37
CA TRP A 92 16.39 -3.96 -13.59
C TRP A 92 15.00 -4.59 -13.80
N GLN A 93 14.94 -5.72 -14.49
CA GLN A 93 13.69 -6.42 -14.77
C GLN A 93 13.12 -7.13 -13.53
N ILE A 94 13.98 -7.54 -12.62
CA ILE A 94 13.60 -8.16 -11.35
C ILE A 94 13.03 -7.08 -10.42
N VAL A 95 13.75 -5.96 -10.29
CA VAL A 95 13.35 -4.84 -9.44
C VAL A 95 12.01 -4.25 -9.85
N LEU A 96 11.85 -3.92 -11.13
CA LEU A 96 10.59 -3.38 -11.64
C LEU A 96 9.47 -4.42 -11.60
N GLY A 97 9.77 -5.71 -11.79
CA GLY A 97 8.78 -6.78 -11.70
C GLY A 97 8.18 -6.90 -10.30
N LYS A 98 9.03 -6.88 -9.27
CA LYS A 98 8.60 -6.93 -7.85
C LYS A 98 7.87 -5.65 -7.44
N PHE A 99 8.40 -4.48 -7.83
CA PHE A 99 7.74 -3.20 -7.58
C PHE A 99 6.33 -3.17 -8.18
N LEU A 100 6.17 -3.52 -9.46
CA LEU A 100 4.87 -3.57 -10.12
C LEU A 100 3.94 -4.60 -9.47
N ALA A 101 4.45 -5.76 -9.03
CA ALA A 101 3.64 -6.75 -8.34
C ALA A 101 3.07 -6.19 -7.02
N THR A 102 3.90 -5.62 -6.16
CA THR A 102 3.43 -4.99 -4.91
C THR A 102 2.50 -3.81 -5.19
N MET A 103 2.82 -3.00 -6.21
CA MET A 103 2.00 -1.87 -6.63
C MET A 103 0.60 -2.30 -7.08
N THR A 104 0.46 -3.47 -7.72
CA THR A 104 -0.85 -3.98 -8.14
C THR A 104 -1.71 -4.45 -6.98
N VAL A 105 -1.10 -5.04 -5.95
CA VAL A 105 -1.82 -5.39 -4.71
C VAL A 105 -2.29 -4.10 -4.01
N PHE A 106 -1.46 -3.07 -3.96
CA PHE A 106 -1.84 -1.76 -3.44
C PHE A 106 -2.97 -1.10 -4.27
N CYS A 107 -2.85 -1.13 -5.60
CA CYS A 107 -3.89 -0.62 -6.50
C CYS A 107 -5.21 -1.38 -6.32
N PHE A 108 -5.16 -2.68 -6.07
CA PHE A 108 -6.35 -3.48 -5.78
C PHE A 108 -7.03 -3.01 -4.47
N MET A 109 -6.26 -2.75 -3.42
CA MET A 109 -6.81 -2.17 -2.16
C MET A 109 -7.44 -0.80 -2.39
N LEU A 110 -6.77 0.07 -3.16
CA LEU A 110 -7.30 1.38 -3.50
C LEU A 110 -8.60 1.28 -4.30
N LEU A 111 -8.68 0.37 -5.28
CA LEU A 111 -9.90 0.12 -6.04
C LEU A 111 -11.03 -0.40 -5.14
N CYS A 112 -10.75 -1.27 -4.18
CA CYS A 112 -11.76 -1.69 -3.20
C CYS A 112 -12.28 -0.52 -2.37
N SER A 113 -11.43 0.46 -2.03
CA SER A 113 -11.88 1.68 -1.33
C SER A 113 -12.75 2.60 -2.19
N ALA A 114 -12.71 2.49 -3.53
CA ALA A 114 -13.55 3.30 -4.42
C ALA A 114 -15.06 3.02 -4.24
N ILE A 115 -15.42 1.95 -3.52
CA ILE A 115 -16.81 1.65 -3.15
C ILE A 115 -17.41 2.77 -2.28
N PHE A 116 -16.63 3.36 -1.36
CA PHE A 116 -17.10 4.42 -0.45
C PHE A 116 -17.56 5.71 -1.16
N PRO A 117 -16.75 6.33 -2.04
CA PRO A 117 -17.20 7.52 -2.76
C PRO A 117 -18.37 7.26 -3.72
N ILE A 118 -18.51 6.03 -4.25
CA ILE A 118 -19.70 5.65 -5.02
C ILE A 118 -20.95 5.72 -4.14
N PHE A 119 -20.90 5.13 -2.93
CA PHE A 119 -22.01 5.24 -1.97
C PHE A 119 -22.28 6.69 -1.57
N THR A 120 -21.26 7.47 -1.24
CA THR A 120 -21.42 8.88 -0.83
C THR A 120 -21.98 9.74 -1.96
N SER A 121 -21.66 9.45 -3.23
CA SER A 121 -22.22 10.18 -4.38
C SER A 121 -23.72 9.92 -4.58
N ILE A 122 -24.27 8.82 -4.07
CA ILE A 122 -25.69 8.49 -4.17
C ILE A 122 -26.48 9.19 -3.05
N TYR A 123 -25.93 9.23 -1.84
CA TYR A 123 -26.64 9.69 -0.64
C TYR A 123 -26.26 11.11 -0.16
N GLY A 124 -25.21 11.71 -0.72
CA GLY A 124 -24.70 13.01 -0.30
C GLY A 124 -24.06 13.79 -1.45
N SER A 125 -23.31 14.84 -1.09
CA SER A 125 -22.57 15.65 -2.05
C SER A 125 -21.07 15.42 -1.88
N VAL A 126 -20.40 15.08 -2.98
CA VAL A 126 -18.96 14.84 -3.03
C VAL A 126 -18.31 15.85 -3.96
N VAL A 127 -17.25 16.50 -3.48
CA VAL A 127 -16.43 17.38 -4.33
C VAL A 127 -15.48 16.51 -5.15
N ILE A 128 -15.88 16.22 -6.39
CA ILE A 128 -15.15 15.31 -7.31
C ILE A 128 -13.68 15.73 -7.49
N GLY A 129 -13.41 17.04 -7.55
CA GLY A 129 -12.03 17.55 -7.68
C GLY A 129 -11.13 17.14 -6.50
N GLN A 130 -11.63 17.25 -5.27
CA GLN A 130 -10.90 16.83 -4.07
C GLN A 130 -10.74 15.32 -4.00
N LEU A 131 -11.77 14.57 -4.39
CA LEU A 131 -11.73 13.10 -4.44
C LEU A 131 -10.58 12.62 -5.35
N ILE A 132 -10.51 13.13 -6.58
CA ILE A 132 -9.47 12.74 -7.54
C ILE A 132 -8.09 13.09 -7.00
N CYS A 133 -7.92 14.29 -6.42
CA CYS A 133 -6.65 14.70 -5.82
C CYS A 133 -6.25 13.79 -4.66
N ALA A 134 -7.20 13.38 -3.80
CA ALA A 134 -6.93 12.48 -2.69
C ALA A 134 -6.48 11.09 -3.16
N TYR A 135 -7.17 10.50 -4.16
CA TYR A 135 -6.77 9.20 -4.72
C TYR A 135 -5.41 9.24 -5.41
N VAL A 136 -5.16 10.27 -6.22
CA VAL A 136 -3.87 10.41 -6.92
C VAL A 136 -2.74 10.67 -5.93
N GLY A 137 -2.97 11.54 -4.93
CA GLY A 137 -2.01 11.83 -3.88
C GLY A 137 -1.66 10.58 -3.07
N PHE A 138 -2.67 9.84 -2.61
CA PHE A 138 -2.46 8.61 -1.85
C PHE A 138 -1.79 7.50 -2.68
N PHE A 139 -2.10 7.41 -3.98
CA PHE A 139 -1.44 6.49 -4.90
C PHE A 139 0.06 6.79 -5.05
N LEU A 140 0.42 8.05 -5.26
CA LEU A 140 1.81 8.49 -5.38
C LEU A 140 2.58 8.32 -4.07
N TRP A 141 1.94 8.66 -2.95
CA TRP A 141 2.48 8.45 -1.61
C TRP A 141 2.76 6.96 -1.38
N GLY A 142 1.77 6.09 -1.58
CA GLY A 142 1.96 4.64 -1.45
C GLY A 142 3.04 4.07 -2.38
N ALA A 143 3.16 4.57 -3.62
CA ALA A 143 4.24 4.17 -4.53
C ALA A 143 5.64 4.47 -3.97
N MET A 144 5.82 5.65 -3.35
CA MET A 144 7.07 6.02 -2.69
C MET A 144 7.40 5.08 -1.53
N PHE A 145 6.44 4.82 -0.64
CA PHE A 145 6.67 3.93 0.51
C PHE A 145 6.93 2.48 0.09
N ILE A 146 6.27 1.99 -0.96
CA ILE A 146 6.55 0.66 -1.53
C ILE A 146 7.98 0.59 -2.06
N ALA A 147 8.45 1.63 -2.78
CA ALA A 147 9.82 1.68 -3.28
C ALA A 147 10.84 1.70 -2.13
N LEU A 148 10.59 2.48 -1.08
CA LEU A 148 11.44 2.52 0.12
C LEU A 148 11.44 1.18 0.87
N GLY A 149 10.28 0.55 1.06
CA GLY A 149 10.18 -0.75 1.70
C GLY A 149 10.93 -1.85 0.94
N LEU A 150 10.84 -1.84 -0.39
CA LEU A 150 11.60 -2.76 -1.24
C LEU A 150 13.11 -2.51 -1.13
N LEU A 151 13.55 -1.25 -1.14
CA LEU A 151 14.96 -0.90 -0.95
C LEU A 151 15.49 -1.39 0.40
N ILE A 152 14.74 -1.19 1.49
CA ILE A 152 15.16 -1.63 2.83
C ILE A 152 15.21 -3.16 2.92
N SER A 153 14.22 -3.86 2.36
CA SER A 153 14.23 -5.32 2.33
C SER A 153 15.41 -5.91 1.54
N SER A 154 15.97 -5.14 0.59
CA SER A 154 17.16 -5.53 -0.17
C SER A 154 18.47 -5.40 0.63
N PHE A 155 18.46 -4.82 1.83
CA PHE A 155 19.65 -4.74 2.70
C PHE A 155 19.68 -5.80 3.80
N THR A 156 18.60 -6.56 3.97
CA THR A 156 18.44 -7.47 5.11
C THR A 156 18.10 -8.89 4.67
N GLU A 157 18.68 -9.89 5.33
CA GLU A 157 18.37 -11.31 5.11
C GLU A 157 17.21 -11.82 5.99
N ASN A 158 16.79 -11.02 6.97
CA ASN A 158 15.72 -11.36 7.90
C ASN A 158 14.51 -10.46 7.67
N SER A 159 13.38 -11.05 7.27
CA SER A 159 12.12 -10.34 6.99
C SER A 159 11.59 -9.56 8.19
N ILE A 160 11.86 -9.99 9.42
CA ILE A 160 11.46 -9.24 10.63
C ILE A 160 12.29 -7.97 10.78
N ILE A 161 13.61 -8.07 10.56
CA ILE A 161 14.52 -6.91 10.66
C ILE A 161 14.22 -5.92 9.52
N ALA A 162 13.93 -6.43 8.32
CA ALA A 162 13.47 -5.64 7.18
C ALA A 162 12.24 -4.80 7.53
N ALA A 163 11.25 -5.42 8.19
CA ALA A 163 10.02 -4.75 8.58
C ALA A 163 10.27 -3.64 9.60
N ILE A 164 11.04 -3.93 10.66
CA ILE A 164 11.34 -2.95 11.72
C ILE A 164 12.10 -1.74 11.17
N ILE A 165 13.15 -1.98 10.36
CA ILE A 165 13.91 -0.87 9.75
C ILE A 165 13.03 -0.10 8.77
N GLY A 166 12.21 -0.81 8.00
CA GLY A 166 11.20 -0.24 7.11
C GLY A 166 10.32 0.74 7.87
N GLU A 167 9.67 0.24 8.91
CA GLU A 167 8.76 1.00 9.77
C GLU A 167 9.42 2.24 10.38
N ILE A 168 10.64 2.12 10.92
CA ILE A 168 11.39 3.27 11.47
C ILE A 168 11.62 4.34 10.40
N VAL A 169 12.09 3.95 9.21
CA VAL A 169 12.35 4.91 8.12
C VAL A 169 11.05 5.57 7.68
N MET A 170 9.96 4.82 7.56
CA MET A 170 8.67 5.39 7.17
C MET A 170 8.14 6.37 8.21
N PHE A 171 8.26 6.05 9.51
CA PHE A 171 7.91 6.97 10.59
C PHE A 171 8.69 8.27 10.53
N VAL A 172 10.00 8.21 10.29
CA VAL A 172 10.83 9.43 10.14
C VAL A 172 10.33 10.30 8.99
N PHE A 173 9.98 9.70 7.85
CA PHE A 173 9.40 10.44 6.72
C PHE A 173 8.05 11.07 7.06
N LEU A 174 7.19 10.38 7.81
CA LEU A 174 5.89 10.92 8.23
C LEU A 174 6.07 12.10 9.19
N PHE A 175 7.01 12.03 10.14
CA PHE A 175 7.30 13.15 11.03
C PHE A 175 7.86 14.36 10.28
N LEU A 176 8.65 14.15 9.23
CA LEU A 176 9.14 15.24 8.38
C LEU A 176 8.03 15.94 7.60
N ASP A 177 6.99 15.21 7.19
CA ASP A 177 5.83 15.76 6.47
C ASP A 177 4.90 16.59 7.38
N GLN A 178 4.95 16.38 8.70
CA GLN A 178 4.17 17.12 9.68
C GLN A 178 4.80 18.45 10.16
N PHE A 179 5.99 18.80 9.66
CA PHE A 179 6.71 20.05 9.96
C PHE A 179 6.66 21.02 8.78
#